data_AF-A0A3M6TUM1-F1
#
_entry.id   AF-A0A3M6TUM1-F1
#
_cell.length_a   1.000
_cell.length_b   1.000
_cell.length_c   1.000
_cell.angle_alpha   90.00
_cell.angle_beta   90.00
_cell.angle_gamma   90.00
#
_symmetry.space_group_name_H-M   'P 1'
#
loop_
_entity.id
_entity.type
_entity.pdbx_description
1 polymer ?
#
loop_
_entity_poly.entity_id
_entity_poly.type
_entity_poly.pdbx_seq_one_letter_code
_entity_poly.pdbx_strand_id
1 'polypeptide(L)'
;MHFNETTTAQVKKQMDLTLHYWSPTHNEVWLAYYTSLFFGHAEGAKVASRMFGQMKDDGIPMGKLVALARDGLYVNKTILNEFQQMIKDDYPQFAGFVDIGSCVLHVVHNAFGKGLKIYGKEVDQLCWDLHAIFKNSAARKEDYHICLTLLKVMRRFLKPTALEGKYGATLRSVSCEDVKLQLTDNELVKGDLTRKALTCLNPAKQRLAILSIRAFYVTTVDHYWNAVFQLKSIDGNSRYQCQPLVIKSRLVFAQTNAESESSLLINARVVTSEWSALEK
;
A
#
# COMPACT_ATOMS: atom_id res chain seq x y z
N MET A 1 21.24 -1.17 18.15
CA MET A 1 21.43 0.29 18.26
C MET A 1 20.97 0.93 16.97
N HIS A 2 20.36 2.10 17.02
CA HIS A 2 19.97 2.87 15.85
C HIS A 2 20.63 4.25 15.94
N PHE A 3 21.06 4.78 14.80
CA PHE A 3 21.50 6.15 14.68
C PHE A 3 20.73 6.85 13.57
N ASN A 4 20.27 8.08 13.85
CA ASN A 4 19.47 8.87 12.92
C ASN A 4 20.09 10.25 12.73
N GLU A 5 20.30 10.65 11.47
CA GLU A 5 20.85 11.97 11.14
C GLU A 5 19.71 12.95 10.84
N THR A 6 19.68 14.07 11.54
CA THR A 6 18.76 15.18 11.26
C THR A 6 19.54 16.48 11.14
N THR A 7 19.18 17.34 10.18
CA THR A 7 19.73 18.70 10.11
C THR A 7 18.88 19.62 10.94
N THR A 8 19.49 20.27 11.94
CA THR A 8 18.78 21.20 12.83
C THR A 8 18.59 22.57 12.17
N ALA A 9 17.68 23.39 12.72
CA ALA A 9 17.45 24.77 12.26
C ALA A 9 18.72 25.65 12.32
N GLN A 10 19.74 25.26 13.11
CA GLN A 10 21.03 25.94 13.22
C GLN A 10 22.09 25.39 12.24
N VAL A 11 21.69 24.58 11.24
CA VAL A 11 22.57 24.01 10.20
C VAL A 11 23.66 23.09 10.78
N LYS A 12 23.47 22.59 12.00
CA LYS A 12 24.31 21.52 12.58
C LYS A 12 23.66 20.17 12.28
N LYS A 13 24.48 19.21 11.86
CA LYS A 13 24.06 17.82 11.73
C LYS A 13 24.00 17.21 13.11
N GLN A 14 22.80 16.84 13.53
CA GLN A 14 22.53 16.14 14.77
C GLN A 14 22.40 14.65 14.46
N MET A 15 23.08 13.83 15.25
CA MET A 15 23.03 12.38 15.16
C MET A 15 22.47 11.84 16.47
N ASP A 16 21.23 11.37 16.43
CA ASP A 16 20.56 10.80 17.58
C ASP A 16 20.89 9.33 17.68
N LEU A 17 21.32 8.89 18.87
CA LEU A 17 21.65 7.51 19.15
C LEU A 17 20.59 6.92 20.07
N THR A 18 20.00 5.80 19.66
CA THR A 18 19.01 5.07 20.47
C THR A 18 19.42 3.61 20.66
N LEU A 19 19.21 3.11 21.86
CA LEU A 19 19.44 1.71 22.23
C LEU A 19 18.11 0.96 22.24
N HIS A 20 18.10 -0.16 21.52
CA HIS A 20 16.96 -1.06 21.46
C HIS A 20 17.39 -2.33 22.15
N TYR A 21 16.67 -2.74 23.19
CA TYR A 21 17.01 -3.94 23.96
C TYR A 21 15.75 -4.62 24.47
N TRP A 22 15.83 -5.92 24.69
CA TRP A 22 14.77 -6.65 25.37
C TRP A 22 14.77 -6.31 26.86
N SER A 23 13.64 -5.82 27.39
CA SER A 23 13.49 -5.54 28.82
C SER A 23 12.85 -6.75 29.52
N PRO A 24 13.59 -7.49 30.38
CA PRO A 24 13.00 -8.61 31.12
C PRO A 24 11.89 -8.16 32.06
N THR A 25 11.99 -6.93 32.59
CA THR A 25 11.02 -6.35 33.51
C THR A 25 9.66 -6.11 32.85
N HIS A 26 9.65 -5.65 31.59
CA HIS A 26 8.43 -5.30 30.87
C HIS A 26 8.02 -6.36 29.85
N ASN A 27 8.86 -7.39 29.65
CA ASN A 27 8.66 -8.47 28.69
C ASN A 27 8.39 -7.99 27.26
N GLU A 28 9.09 -6.92 26.85
CA GLU A 28 8.95 -6.30 25.53
C GLU A 28 10.27 -5.64 25.10
N VAL A 29 10.34 -5.24 23.83
CA VAL A 29 11.48 -4.45 23.33
C VAL A 29 11.34 -3.02 23.78
N TRP A 30 12.35 -2.52 24.49
CA TRP A 30 12.44 -1.15 24.95
C TRP A 30 13.34 -0.33 24.05
N LEU A 31 12.92 0.92 23.86
CA LEU A 31 13.64 1.96 23.16
C LEU A 31 14.10 3.00 24.17
N ALA A 32 15.41 3.13 24.36
CA ALA A 32 15.99 4.18 25.18
C ALA A 32 16.73 5.18 24.31
N TYR A 33 16.37 6.46 24.43
CA TYR A 33 17.22 7.53 23.95
C TYR A 33 18.53 7.51 24.74
N TYR A 34 19.65 7.50 24.04
CA TYR A 34 20.97 7.48 24.66
C TYR A 34 21.58 8.88 24.65
N THR A 35 21.84 9.45 23.48
CA THR A 35 22.43 10.80 23.38
C THR A 35 22.29 11.36 21.96
N SER A 36 22.64 12.64 21.80
CA SER A 36 22.72 13.35 20.53
C SER A 36 24.14 13.85 20.31
N LEU A 37 24.74 13.51 19.16
CA LEU A 37 26.05 14.01 18.76
C LEU A 37 25.91 15.07 17.68
N PHE A 38 26.63 16.19 17.83
CA PHE A 38 26.57 17.31 16.88
C PHE A 38 27.85 17.39 16.04
N PHE A 39 27.67 17.49 14.74
CA PHE A 39 28.75 17.55 13.75
C PHE A 39 28.60 18.75 12.82
N GLY A 40 29.72 19.41 12.51
CA GLY A 40 29.81 20.36 11.40
C GLY A 40 29.92 19.61 10.07
N HIS A 41 30.94 18.76 9.95
CA HIS A 41 31.10 17.82 8.84
C HIS A 41 30.90 16.38 9.33
N ALA A 42 29.89 15.69 8.79
CA ALA A 42 29.59 14.29 9.10
C ALA A 42 30.31 13.35 8.13
N GLU A 43 31.63 13.24 8.28
CA GLU A 43 32.43 12.24 7.58
C GLU A 43 32.37 10.90 8.32
N GLY A 44 32.20 9.80 7.59
CA GLY A 44 31.85 8.50 8.19
C GLY A 44 32.81 8.03 9.29
N ALA A 45 34.13 8.12 9.06
CA ALA A 45 35.14 7.72 10.04
C ALA A 45 35.12 8.59 11.31
N LYS A 46 34.96 9.91 11.15
CA LYS A 46 34.88 10.86 12.29
C LYS A 46 33.64 10.62 13.14
N VAL A 47 32.51 10.35 12.48
CA VAL A 47 31.25 10.04 13.16
C VAL A 47 31.38 8.74 13.94
N ALA A 48 31.90 7.68 13.31
CA ALA A 48 32.11 6.38 13.95
C ALA A 48 33.05 6.50 15.17
N SER A 49 34.17 7.21 15.04
CA SER A 49 35.12 7.41 16.13
C SER A 49 34.50 8.16 17.31
N ARG A 50 33.71 9.20 17.04
CA ARG A 50 33.04 9.97 18.10
C ARG A 50 31.94 9.16 18.78
N MET A 51 31.17 8.37 18.03
CA MET A 51 30.20 7.43 18.59
C MET A 51 30.90 6.42 19.50
N PHE A 52 32.02 5.85 19.04
CA PHE A 52 32.75 4.83 19.76
C PHE A 52 33.34 5.37 21.06
N GLY A 53 34.01 6.52 21.00
CA GLY A 53 34.56 7.21 22.16
C GLY A 53 33.48 7.51 23.20
N GLN A 54 32.37 8.14 22.79
CA GLN A 54 31.28 8.48 23.72
C GLN A 54 30.69 7.23 24.41
N MET A 55 30.45 6.15 23.65
CA MET A 55 29.91 4.92 24.20
C MET A 55 30.88 4.21 25.14
N LYS A 56 32.18 4.27 24.83
CA LYS A 56 33.24 3.72 25.67
C LYS A 56 33.36 4.50 26.98
N ASP A 57 33.34 5.83 26.91
CA ASP A 57 33.40 6.72 28.08
C ASP A 57 32.20 6.52 29.01
N ASP A 58 31.01 6.27 28.44
CA ASP A 58 29.78 5.99 29.20
C ASP A 58 29.65 4.52 29.66
N GLY A 59 30.66 3.68 29.38
CA GLY A 59 30.70 2.29 29.84
C GLY A 59 29.70 1.36 29.15
N ILE A 60 29.25 1.69 27.93
CA ILE A 60 28.34 0.83 27.17
C ILE A 60 29.06 -0.46 26.75
N PRO A 61 28.49 -1.66 27.01
CA PRO A 61 29.13 -2.92 26.68
C PRO A 61 29.05 -3.22 25.17
N MET A 62 29.94 -2.60 24.39
CA MET A 62 29.93 -2.65 22.92
C MET A 62 30.01 -4.06 22.33
N GLY A 63 30.73 -4.99 22.98
CA GLY A 63 30.78 -6.40 22.56
C GLY A 63 29.44 -7.15 22.64
N LYS A 64 28.41 -6.57 23.26
CA LYS A 64 27.03 -7.11 23.29
C LYS A 64 26.11 -6.49 22.24
N LEU A 65 26.58 -5.54 21.44
CA LEU A 65 25.77 -4.92 20.40
C LEU A 65 25.55 -5.93 19.26
N VAL A 66 24.29 -6.21 18.93
CA VAL A 66 23.94 -7.22 17.92
C VAL A 66 23.84 -6.62 16.51
N ALA A 67 23.28 -5.40 16.41
CA ALA A 67 23.04 -4.75 15.13
C ALA A 67 23.10 -3.23 15.26
N LEU A 68 23.48 -2.58 14.16
CA LEU A 68 23.49 -1.14 14.00
C LEU A 68 22.54 -0.75 12.85
N ALA A 69 21.35 -0.28 13.21
CA ALA A 69 20.34 0.18 12.27
C ALA A 69 20.71 1.56 11.71
N ARG A 70 20.51 1.74 10.39
CA ARG A 70 20.99 2.90 9.63
C ARG A 70 20.21 3.18 8.34
N ASP A 71 20.26 4.42 7.88
CA ASP A 71 19.68 4.83 6.60
C ASP A 71 20.54 4.50 5.41
N GLY A 72 19.90 4.34 4.23
CA GLY A 72 20.43 3.93 2.92
C GLY A 72 21.72 4.59 2.38
N LEU A 73 22.17 5.72 2.93
CA LEU A 73 23.26 6.53 2.39
C LEU A 73 24.64 5.84 2.45
N TYR A 74 25.55 6.24 1.55
CA TYR A 74 26.91 5.68 1.46
C TYR A 74 27.74 5.96 2.72
N VAL A 75 27.67 7.19 3.25
CA VAL A 75 28.36 7.61 4.47
C VAL A 75 28.02 6.70 5.65
N ASN A 76 26.76 6.30 5.78
CA ASN A 76 26.31 5.41 6.84
C ASN A 76 26.89 3.98 6.70
N LYS A 77 27.33 3.57 5.50
CA LYS A 77 27.98 2.26 5.30
C LYS A 77 29.39 2.33 5.82
N THR A 78 30.07 3.45 5.56
CA THR A 78 31.39 3.74 6.14
C THR A 78 31.31 3.76 7.66
N ILE A 79 30.31 4.45 8.25
CA ILE A 79 30.12 4.47 9.72
C ILE A 79 30.02 3.04 10.27
N LEU A 80 29.17 2.19 9.67
CA LEU A 80 29.00 0.80 10.09
C LEU A 80 30.32 0.02 10.07
N ASN A 81 31.07 0.12 8.96
CA ASN A 81 32.30 -0.65 8.76
C ASN A 81 33.40 -0.21 9.75
N GLU A 82 33.62 1.10 9.88
CA GLU A 82 34.59 1.67 10.82
C GLU A 82 34.23 1.32 12.26
N PHE A 83 32.96 1.50 12.63
CA PHE A 83 32.48 1.20 13.98
C PHE A 83 32.60 -0.28 14.33
N GLN A 84 32.28 -1.17 13.39
CA GLN A 84 32.48 -2.60 13.55
C GLN A 84 33.95 -2.94 13.75
N GLN A 85 34.86 -2.32 13.00
CA GLN A 85 36.29 -2.56 13.14
C GLN A 85 36.79 -2.12 14.52
N MET A 86 36.42 -0.93 14.98
CA MET A 86 36.78 -0.45 16.32
C MET A 86 36.28 -1.37 17.45
N ILE A 87 35.08 -1.95 17.32
CA ILE A 87 34.60 -2.94 18.31
C ILE A 87 35.41 -4.23 18.23
N LYS A 88 35.76 -4.72 17.04
CA LYS A 88 36.59 -5.94 16.90
C LYS A 88 37.97 -5.77 17.51
N ASP A 89 38.54 -4.57 17.41
CA ASP A 89 39.86 -4.26 17.97
C ASP A 89 39.83 -4.30 19.51
N ASP A 90 38.79 -3.76 20.15
CA ASP A 90 38.62 -3.76 21.62
C ASP A 90 37.99 -5.05 22.17
N TYR A 91 37.22 -5.77 21.36
CA TYR A 91 36.47 -6.98 21.72
C TYR A 91 36.67 -8.07 20.65
N PRO A 92 37.78 -8.83 20.68
CA PRO A 92 38.09 -9.85 19.67
C PRO A 92 37.04 -10.95 19.50
N GLN A 93 36.19 -11.17 20.51
CA GLN A 93 35.07 -12.11 20.49
C GLN A 93 33.85 -11.61 19.67
N PHE A 94 33.85 -10.35 19.27
CA PHE A 94 32.76 -9.75 18.51
C PHE A 94 32.77 -10.27 17.06
N ALA A 95 31.78 -11.10 16.72
CA ALA A 95 31.66 -11.70 15.39
C ALA A 95 31.32 -10.68 14.28
N GLY A 96 30.87 -9.48 14.66
CA GLY A 96 30.35 -8.46 13.75
C GLY A 96 28.85 -8.24 13.94
N PHE A 97 28.34 -7.20 13.30
CA PHE A 97 26.91 -6.88 13.32
C PHE A 97 26.11 -7.82 12.44
N VAL A 98 24.92 -8.16 12.90
CA VAL A 98 23.89 -8.77 12.06
C VAL A 98 23.39 -7.72 11.07
N ASP A 99 23.42 -8.04 9.77
CA ASP A 99 22.85 -7.19 8.73
C ASP A 99 21.32 -7.28 8.77
N ILE A 100 20.70 -6.18 9.19
CA ILE A 100 19.24 -6.00 9.23
C ILE A 100 18.73 -5.12 8.07
N GLY A 101 19.61 -4.81 7.11
CA GLY A 101 19.33 -3.95 5.97
C GLY A 101 19.30 -2.46 6.30
N SER A 102 18.86 -1.66 5.32
CA SER A 102 18.68 -0.21 5.48
C SER A 102 17.25 0.13 5.90
N CYS A 103 17.08 1.32 6.49
CA CYS A 103 15.78 1.87 6.88
C CYS A 103 14.72 1.76 5.76
N VAL A 104 13.68 0.96 6.01
CA VAL A 104 12.55 0.76 5.08
C VAL A 104 11.71 2.03 4.91
N LEU A 105 11.64 2.89 5.92
CA LEU A 105 10.92 4.17 5.85
C LEU A 105 11.55 5.08 4.78
N HIS A 106 12.87 5.09 4.65
CA HIS A 106 13.54 5.85 3.60
C HIS A 106 13.22 5.32 2.20
N VAL A 107 13.04 4.01 2.02
CA VAL A 107 12.62 3.42 0.74
C VAL A 107 11.20 3.88 0.40
N VAL A 108 10.27 3.80 1.36
CA VAL A 108 8.88 4.22 1.18
C VAL A 108 8.79 5.72 0.93
N HIS A 109 9.49 6.55 1.71
CA HIS A 109 9.50 8.00 1.56
C HIS A 109 10.05 8.43 0.18
N ASN A 110 11.15 7.81 -0.27
CA ASN A 110 11.71 8.09 -1.59
C ASN A 110 10.78 7.64 -2.72
N ALA A 111 10.11 6.50 -2.57
CA ALA A 111 9.11 6.03 -3.52
C ALA A 111 7.93 7.00 -3.60
N PHE A 112 7.42 7.46 -2.46
CA PHE A 112 6.35 8.45 -2.38
C PHE A 112 6.75 9.79 -3.00
N GLY A 113 7.94 10.30 -2.67
CA GLY A 113 8.46 11.54 -3.25
C GLY A 113 8.64 11.46 -4.78
N LYS A 114 9.04 10.31 -5.32
CA LYS A 114 9.04 10.06 -6.77
C LYS A 114 7.63 10.01 -7.35
N GLY A 115 6.70 9.37 -6.65
CA GLY A 115 5.28 9.37 -7.00
C GLY A 115 4.72 10.79 -7.10
N LEU A 116 4.93 11.62 -6.08
CA LEU A 116 4.52 13.03 -6.08
C LEU A 116 5.16 13.86 -7.21
N LYS A 117 6.41 13.57 -7.60
CA LYS A 117 7.04 14.23 -8.76
C LYS A 117 6.39 13.87 -10.09
N ILE A 118 5.91 12.64 -10.23
CA ILE A 118 5.28 12.15 -11.47
C ILE A 118 3.81 12.55 -11.53
N TYR A 119 3.09 12.38 -10.44
CA TYR A 119 1.63 12.53 -10.38
C TYR A 119 1.18 13.89 -9.82
N GLY A 120 2.10 14.69 -9.26
CA GLY A 120 1.83 16.04 -8.77
C GLY A 120 1.19 16.10 -7.38
N LYS A 121 1.11 17.32 -6.82
CA LYS A 121 0.40 17.64 -5.56
C LYS A 121 -1.11 17.44 -5.66
N GLU A 122 -1.64 17.31 -6.87
CA GLU A 122 -3.05 17.10 -7.14
C GLU A 122 -3.54 15.69 -6.77
N VAL A 123 -2.64 14.74 -6.51
CA VAL A 123 -3.01 13.40 -6.02
C VAL A 123 -3.73 13.48 -4.69
N ASP A 124 -3.27 14.33 -3.77
CA ASP A 124 -3.91 14.48 -2.46
C ASP A 124 -5.32 15.06 -2.60
N GLN A 125 -5.48 16.08 -3.45
CA GLN A 125 -6.78 16.67 -3.77
C GLN A 125 -7.69 15.66 -4.46
N LEU A 126 -7.17 14.87 -5.40
CA LEU A 126 -7.91 13.81 -6.08
C LEU A 126 -8.36 12.71 -5.11
N CYS A 127 -7.50 12.29 -4.18
CA CYS A 127 -7.86 11.35 -3.11
C CYS A 127 -8.97 11.92 -2.23
N TRP A 128 -8.89 13.20 -1.86
CA TRP A 128 -9.93 13.91 -1.11
C TRP A 128 -11.24 14.01 -1.89
N ASP A 129 -11.19 14.38 -3.16
CA ASP A 129 -12.36 14.50 -4.03
C ASP A 129 -13.05 13.15 -4.22
N LEU A 130 -12.27 12.08 -4.46
CA LEU A 130 -12.79 10.72 -4.54
C LEU A 130 -13.41 10.26 -3.22
N HIS A 131 -12.73 10.52 -2.10
CA HIS A 131 -13.25 10.21 -0.77
C HIS A 131 -14.58 10.95 -0.53
N ALA A 132 -14.63 12.26 -0.79
CA ALA A 132 -15.83 13.07 -0.61
C ALA A 132 -16.99 12.61 -1.52
N ILE A 133 -16.70 12.29 -2.79
CA ILE A 133 -17.67 11.80 -3.76
C ILE A 133 -18.38 10.55 -3.26
N PHE A 134 -17.66 9.60 -2.65
CA PHE A 134 -18.25 8.38 -2.12
C PHE A 134 -18.77 8.52 -0.70
N LYS A 135 -18.06 9.24 0.17
CA LYS A 135 -18.44 9.43 1.57
C LYS A 135 -19.78 10.16 1.67
N ASN A 136 -19.95 11.22 0.88
CA ASN A 136 -21.09 12.14 0.99
C ASN A 136 -22.25 11.81 0.04
N SER A 137 -22.15 10.73 -0.75
CA SER A 137 -23.24 10.31 -1.65
C SER A 137 -23.52 8.83 -1.55
N ALA A 138 -24.59 8.47 -0.83
CA ALA A 138 -25.08 7.10 -0.72
C ALA A 138 -25.46 6.52 -2.10
N ALA A 139 -26.12 7.32 -2.94
CA ALA A 139 -26.47 6.93 -4.31
C ALA A 139 -25.23 6.51 -5.12
N ARG A 140 -24.16 7.32 -5.10
CA ARG A 140 -22.92 7.02 -5.84
C ARG A 140 -22.20 5.77 -5.31
N LYS A 141 -22.31 5.46 -4.02
CA LYS A 141 -21.79 4.20 -3.45
C LYS A 141 -22.56 2.99 -3.98
N GLU A 142 -23.89 3.04 -3.94
CA GLU A 142 -24.73 1.97 -4.47
C GLU A 142 -24.46 1.77 -5.97
N ASP A 143 -24.43 2.85 -6.75
CA ASP A 143 -24.14 2.82 -8.18
C ASP A 143 -22.77 2.17 -8.50
N TYR A 144 -21.77 2.49 -7.69
CA TYR A 144 -20.44 1.91 -7.81
C TYR A 144 -20.43 0.40 -7.51
N HIS A 145 -21.14 -0.02 -6.46
CA HIS A 145 -21.29 -1.44 -6.14
C HIS A 145 -22.03 -2.20 -7.23
N ILE A 146 -23.05 -1.59 -7.85
CA ILE A 146 -23.79 -2.20 -8.94
C ILE A 146 -22.91 -2.33 -10.19
N CYS A 147 -22.14 -1.30 -10.56
CA CYS A 147 -21.19 -1.39 -11.68
C CYS A 147 -20.11 -2.45 -11.48
N LEU A 148 -19.56 -2.56 -10.27
CA LEU A 148 -18.62 -3.63 -9.93
C LEU A 148 -19.26 -5.01 -10.06
N THR A 149 -20.51 -5.15 -9.62
CA THR A 149 -21.25 -6.41 -9.69
C THR A 149 -21.51 -6.78 -11.15
N LEU A 150 -21.97 -5.83 -11.96
CA LEU A 150 -22.13 -5.99 -13.41
C LEU A 150 -20.83 -6.42 -14.08
N LEU A 151 -19.72 -5.74 -13.81
CA LEU A 151 -18.42 -6.08 -14.38
C LEU A 151 -17.96 -7.48 -13.97
N LYS A 152 -18.19 -7.88 -12.70
CA LYS A 152 -17.90 -9.24 -12.22
C LYS A 152 -18.75 -10.28 -12.93
N VAL A 153 -20.02 -10.01 -13.16
CA VAL A 153 -20.93 -10.91 -13.89
C VAL A 153 -20.51 -11.00 -15.36
N MET A 154 -20.26 -9.88 -16.03
CA MET A 154 -19.77 -9.83 -17.42
C MET A 154 -18.49 -10.63 -17.62
N ARG A 155 -17.51 -10.53 -16.69
CA ARG A 155 -16.27 -11.32 -16.73
C ARG A 155 -16.47 -12.84 -16.59
N ARG A 156 -17.64 -13.31 -16.17
CA ARG A 156 -17.94 -14.75 -16.11
C ARG A 156 -18.22 -15.35 -17.48
N PHE A 157 -18.60 -14.55 -18.47
CA PHE A 157 -19.04 -15.05 -19.78
C PHE A 157 -18.55 -14.24 -20.99
N LEU A 158 -17.96 -13.07 -20.80
CA LEU A 158 -17.30 -12.29 -21.84
C LEU A 158 -15.77 -12.41 -21.76
N LYS A 159 -15.12 -12.34 -22.91
CA LYS A 159 -13.66 -12.30 -23.03
C LYS A 159 -13.09 -11.06 -22.35
N PRO A 160 -11.90 -11.14 -21.72
CA PRO A 160 -11.24 -9.97 -21.13
C PRO A 160 -11.07 -8.80 -22.12
N THR A 161 -10.70 -9.12 -23.37
CA THR A 161 -10.53 -8.13 -24.46
C THR A 161 -11.82 -7.39 -24.82
N ALA A 162 -12.99 -7.99 -24.55
CA ALA A 162 -14.27 -7.33 -24.79
C ALA A 162 -14.57 -6.23 -23.75
N LEU A 163 -13.89 -6.25 -22.60
CA LEU A 163 -14.11 -5.36 -21.45
C LEU A 163 -12.93 -4.44 -21.17
N GLU A 164 -11.76 -4.74 -21.74
CA GLU A 164 -10.54 -3.97 -21.54
C GLU A 164 -10.71 -2.52 -22.01
N GLY A 165 -10.35 -1.57 -21.14
CA GLY A 165 -10.49 -0.15 -21.43
C GLY A 165 -11.94 0.39 -21.47
N LYS A 166 -12.97 -0.44 -21.23
CA LYS A 166 -14.37 -0.03 -21.30
C LYS A 166 -14.96 0.28 -19.93
N TYR A 167 -15.52 1.48 -19.79
CA TYR A 167 -16.00 2.02 -18.52
C TYR A 167 -17.25 2.89 -18.71
N GLY A 168 -18.15 2.90 -17.72
CA GLY A 168 -19.37 3.70 -17.76
C GLY A 168 -20.22 3.46 -19.02
N ALA A 169 -20.46 4.50 -19.82
CA ALA A 169 -21.28 4.41 -21.03
C ALA A 169 -20.70 3.47 -22.10
N THR A 170 -19.37 3.36 -22.22
CA THR A 170 -18.75 2.44 -23.19
C THR A 170 -18.86 0.99 -22.72
N LEU A 171 -18.91 0.74 -21.41
CA LEU A 171 -19.20 -0.59 -20.86
C LEU A 171 -20.66 -1.00 -21.12
N ARG A 172 -21.61 -0.04 -21.04
CA ARG A 172 -23.02 -0.25 -21.40
C ARG A 172 -23.20 -0.61 -22.89
N SER A 173 -22.33 -0.09 -23.77
CA SER A 173 -22.40 -0.36 -25.22
C SER A 173 -21.90 -1.74 -25.63
N VAL A 174 -21.39 -2.55 -24.70
CA VAL A 174 -20.91 -3.91 -25.00
C VAL A 174 -22.09 -4.83 -25.28
N SER A 175 -22.21 -5.30 -26.52
CA SER A 175 -23.19 -6.33 -26.86
C SER A 175 -22.86 -7.64 -26.16
N CYS A 176 -23.67 -8.00 -25.16
CA CYS A 176 -23.52 -9.25 -24.43
C CYS A 176 -23.97 -10.46 -25.25
N GLU A 177 -24.73 -10.24 -26.31
CA GLU A 177 -25.24 -11.27 -27.23
C GLU A 177 -24.25 -11.63 -28.35
N ASP A 178 -23.23 -10.79 -28.59
CA ASP A 178 -22.22 -11.08 -29.61
C ASP A 178 -21.35 -12.27 -29.19
N VAL A 179 -21.59 -13.40 -29.87
CA VAL A 179 -20.88 -14.66 -29.66
C VAL A 179 -19.36 -14.51 -29.81
N LYS A 180 -18.88 -13.55 -30.61
CA LYS A 180 -17.43 -13.30 -30.77
C LYS A 180 -16.79 -12.75 -29.51
N LEU A 181 -17.57 -11.98 -28.74
CA LEU A 181 -17.15 -11.36 -27.48
C LEU A 181 -17.31 -12.30 -26.28
N GLN A 182 -18.13 -13.35 -26.40
CA GLN A 182 -18.33 -14.35 -25.35
C GLN A 182 -17.16 -15.34 -25.23
N LEU A 183 -16.96 -15.85 -24.02
CA LEU A 183 -16.08 -16.99 -23.74
C LEU A 183 -16.65 -18.24 -24.40
N THR A 184 -15.77 -19.07 -24.96
CA THR A 184 -16.13 -20.41 -25.45
C THR A 184 -16.52 -21.34 -24.29
N ASP A 185 -17.14 -22.48 -24.60
CA ASP A 185 -17.62 -23.45 -23.60
C ASP A 185 -16.50 -24.01 -22.71
N ASN A 186 -15.28 -24.01 -23.24
CA ASN A 186 -14.07 -24.49 -22.58
C ASN A 186 -13.40 -23.40 -21.73
N GLU A 187 -13.54 -22.13 -22.12
CA GLU A 187 -13.00 -20.99 -21.37
C GLU A 187 -13.93 -20.55 -20.22
N LEU A 188 -15.21 -20.93 -20.26
CA LEU A 188 -16.17 -20.62 -19.22
C LEU A 188 -15.78 -21.29 -17.89
N VAL A 189 -15.45 -20.49 -16.89
CA VAL A 189 -15.12 -20.99 -15.55
C VAL A 189 -16.37 -21.55 -14.87
N LYS A 190 -16.49 -22.88 -14.87
CA LYS A 190 -17.55 -23.63 -14.18
C LYS A 190 -17.09 -23.95 -12.76
N GLY A 191 -17.94 -23.76 -11.75
CA GLY A 191 -17.63 -24.19 -10.37
C GLY A 191 -17.59 -25.71 -10.24
N ASP A 192 -16.93 -26.24 -9.20
CA ASP A 192 -16.82 -27.69 -8.98
C ASP A 192 -18.16 -28.39 -8.87
N LEU A 193 -19.11 -27.78 -8.17
CA LEU A 193 -20.47 -28.31 -8.04
C LEU A 193 -21.18 -28.37 -9.39
N THR A 194 -21.05 -27.32 -10.21
CA THR A 194 -21.62 -27.27 -11.56
C THR A 194 -20.95 -28.29 -12.48
N ARG A 195 -19.63 -28.46 -12.40
CA ARG A 195 -18.91 -29.49 -13.16
C ARG A 195 -19.41 -30.89 -12.81
N LYS A 196 -19.51 -31.21 -11.52
CA LYS A 196 -20.04 -32.50 -11.02
C LYS A 196 -21.49 -32.73 -11.46
N ALA A 197 -22.33 -31.71 -11.43
CA ALA A 197 -23.71 -31.83 -11.91
C ALA A 197 -23.78 -32.06 -13.43
N LEU A 198 -22.93 -31.38 -14.21
CA LEU A 198 -22.86 -31.55 -15.66
C LEU A 198 -22.37 -32.95 -16.05
N THR A 199 -21.41 -33.53 -15.34
CA THR A 199 -20.92 -34.89 -15.61
C THR A 199 -22.01 -35.97 -15.47
N CYS A 200 -23.07 -35.70 -14.71
CA CYS A 200 -24.22 -36.60 -14.57
C CYS A 200 -25.23 -36.52 -15.73
N LEU A 201 -25.04 -35.58 -16.68
CA LEU A 201 -25.93 -35.38 -17.81
C LEU A 201 -25.33 -35.95 -19.10
N ASN A 202 -26.17 -36.33 -20.05
CA ASN A 202 -25.73 -36.69 -21.40
C ASN A 202 -25.23 -35.44 -22.18
N PRO A 203 -24.42 -35.59 -23.25
CA PRO A 203 -23.81 -34.46 -23.94
C PRO A 203 -24.80 -33.41 -24.48
N ALA A 204 -25.97 -33.84 -24.95
CA ALA A 204 -27.01 -32.92 -25.43
C ALA A 204 -27.59 -32.06 -24.30
N LYS A 205 -27.87 -32.68 -23.13
CA LYS A 205 -28.36 -31.98 -21.93
C LYS A 205 -27.28 -31.09 -21.31
N GLN A 206 -26.01 -31.50 -21.35
CA GLN A 206 -24.89 -30.65 -20.92
C GLN A 206 -24.79 -29.38 -21.77
N ARG A 207 -24.88 -29.51 -23.10
CA ARG A 207 -24.86 -28.37 -24.02
C ARG A 207 -26.03 -27.43 -23.77
N LEU A 208 -27.24 -27.97 -23.60
CA LEU A 208 -28.43 -27.17 -23.28
C LEU A 208 -28.28 -26.43 -21.94
N ALA A 209 -27.77 -27.09 -20.90
CA ALA A 209 -27.52 -26.46 -19.61
C ALA A 209 -26.51 -25.30 -19.70
N ILE A 210 -25.43 -25.45 -20.47
CA ILE A 210 -24.45 -24.38 -20.71
C ILE A 210 -25.09 -23.20 -21.46
N LEU A 211 -25.92 -23.47 -22.47
CA LEU A 211 -26.66 -22.44 -23.19
C LEU A 211 -27.64 -21.68 -22.29
N SER A 212 -28.36 -22.38 -21.40
CA SER A 212 -29.25 -21.76 -20.41
C SER A 212 -28.47 -20.89 -19.40
N ILE A 213 -27.30 -21.33 -18.96
CA ILE A 213 -26.42 -20.53 -18.09
C ILE A 213 -25.97 -19.26 -18.80
N ARG A 214 -25.61 -19.34 -20.09
CA ARG A 214 -25.26 -18.15 -20.89
C ARG A 214 -26.43 -17.19 -21.02
N ALA A 215 -27.60 -17.69 -21.38
CA ALA A 215 -28.81 -16.88 -21.51
C ALA A 215 -29.13 -16.17 -20.18
N PHE A 216 -29.04 -16.87 -19.06
CA PHE A 216 -29.21 -16.29 -17.73
C PHE A 216 -28.26 -15.11 -17.50
N TYR A 217 -26.98 -15.26 -17.83
CA TYR A 217 -26.00 -14.18 -17.64
C TYR A 217 -26.28 -12.97 -18.53
N VAL A 218 -26.60 -13.18 -19.80
CA VAL A 218 -26.96 -12.10 -20.74
C VAL A 218 -28.20 -11.35 -20.24
N THR A 219 -29.29 -12.06 -19.96
CA THR A 219 -30.54 -11.47 -19.47
C THR A 219 -30.35 -10.73 -18.14
N THR A 220 -29.54 -11.28 -17.23
CA THR A 220 -29.25 -10.63 -15.95
C THR A 220 -28.51 -9.31 -16.17
N VAL A 221 -27.48 -9.32 -17.01
CA VAL A 221 -26.70 -8.11 -17.33
C VAL A 221 -27.59 -7.04 -17.97
N ASP A 222 -28.43 -7.41 -18.93
CA ASP A 222 -29.36 -6.47 -19.57
C ASP A 222 -30.41 -5.92 -18.59
N HIS A 223 -30.95 -6.77 -17.71
CA HIS A 223 -31.89 -6.34 -16.66
C HIS A 223 -31.24 -5.30 -15.73
N TYR A 224 -30.01 -5.56 -15.27
CA TYR A 224 -29.29 -4.64 -14.40
C TYR A 224 -28.90 -3.34 -15.13
N TRP A 225 -28.44 -3.40 -16.39
CA TRP A 225 -28.16 -2.18 -17.17
C TRP A 225 -29.41 -1.32 -17.37
N ASN A 226 -30.56 -1.94 -17.63
CA ASN A 226 -31.81 -1.22 -17.78
C ASN A 226 -32.28 -0.59 -16.47
N ALA A 227 -32.21 -1.32 -15.36
CA ALA A 227 -32.59 -0.79 -14.05
C ALA A 227 -31.70 0.38 -13.61
N VAL A 228 -30.39 0.28 -13.85
CA VAL A 228 -29.41 1.28 -13.39
C VAL A 228 -29.39 2.48 -14.31
N PHE A 229 -29.32 2.33 -15.63
CA PHE A 229 -29.01 3.44 -16.54
C PHE A 229 -30.23 4.10 -17.19
N GLN A 230 -31.44 3.62 -16.90
CA GLN A 230 -32.69 4.30 -17.29
C GLN A 230 -33.29 5.16 -16.17
N LEU A 231 -32.69 5.18 -14.98
CA LEU A 231 -33.12 6.05 -13.89
C LEU A 231 -32.92 7.52 -14.30
N LYS A 232 -34.04 8.26 -14.31
CA LYS A 232 -34.09 9.70 -14.57
C LYS A 232 -34.10 10.46 -13.24
N SER A 233 -33.50 11.65 -13.21
CA SER A 233 -33.76 12.60 -12.12
C SER A 233 -35.21 13.09 -12.17
N ILE A 234 -35.65 13.77 -11.11
CA ILE A 234 -36.97 14.43 -11.08
C ILE A 234 -37.13 15.41 -12.25
N ASP A 235 -36.03 16.00 -12.71
CA ASP A 235 -35.97 16.92 -13.85
C ASP A 235 -35.88 16.21 -15.22
N GLY A 236 -36.02 14.88 -15.26
CA GLY A 236 -36.05 14.09 -16.50
C GLY A 236 -34.68 13.80 -17.13
N ASN A 237 -33.58 14.32 -16.57
CA ASN A 237 -32.22 14.08 -17.04
C ASN A 237 -31.73 12.68 -16.65
N SER A 238 -30.84 12.10 -17.46
CA SER A 238 -30.21 10.81 -17.12
C SER A 238 -29.34 10.98 -15.88
N ARG A 239 -29.62 10.22 -14.81
CA ARG A 239 -29.03 10.46 -13.48
C ARG A 239 -27.51 10.21 -13.41
N TYR A 240 -26.91 9.63 -14.46
CA TYR A 240 -25.57 8.99 -14.43
C TYR A 240 -24.51 9.63 -15.32
N GLN A 241 -24.57 10.94 -15.59
CA GLN A 241 -23.63 11.60 -16.51
C GLN A 241 -22.15 11.51 -16.06
N CYS A 242 -21.85 11.36 -14.77
CA CYS A 242 -20.48 11.40 -14.22
C CYS A 242 -19.86 10.01 -13.94
N GLN A 243 -20.62 8.93 -14.13
CA GLN A 243 -20.22 7.55 -13.75
C GLN A 243 -18.97 7.00 -14.48
N PRO A 244 -18.70 7.33 -15.76
CA PRO A 244 -17.47 6.88 -16.44
C PRO A 244 -16.20 7.46 -15.81
N LEU A 245 -16.24 8.70 -15.31
CA LEU A 245 -15.09 9.39 -14.71
C LEU A 245 -14.67 8.73 -13.38
N VAL A 246 -15.65 8.30 -12.59
CA VAL A 246 -15.47 7.66 -11.29
C VAL A 246 -14.94 6.22 -11.41
N ILE A 247 -15.31 5.50 -12.46
CA ILE A 247 -14.80 4.15 -12.73
C ILE A 247 -13.35 4.24 -13.24
N LYS A 248 -13.07 5.17 -14.17
CA LYS A 248 -11.74 5.37 -14.75
C LYS A 248 -10.69 5.76 -13.71
N SER A 249 -11.03 6.59 -12.72
CA SER A 249 -10.11 6.98 -11.66
C SER A 249 -9.66 5.77 -10.82
N ARG A 250 -10.57 4.87 -10.44
CA ARG A 250 -10.21 3.75 -9.55
C ARG A 250 -9.38 2.64 -10.22
N LEU A 251 -9.49 2.47 -11.54
CA LEU A 251 -8.64 1.52 -12.28
C LEU A 251 -7.18 1.98 -12.41
N VAL A 252 -6.94 3.28 -12.28
CA VAL A 252 -5.59 3.85 -12.19
C VAL A 252 -5.02 3.70 -10.77
N PHE A 253 -5.87 3.68 -9.74
CA PHE A 253 -5.46 3.60 -8.32
C PHE A 253 -5.48 2.19 -7.69
N ALA A 254 -5.88 1.13 -8.41
CA ALA A 254 -6.02 -0.22 -7.84
C ALA A 254 -4.70 -1.00 -7.63
N GLN A 255 -3.55 -0.35 -7.68
CA GLN A 255 -2.28 -0.91 -7.23
C GLN A 255 -1.59 0.10 -6.34
N THR A 256 -1.85 0.02 -5.03
CA THR A 256 -0.90 0.17 -3.92
C THR A 256 -1.71 0.24 -2.63
N ASN A 257 -1.96 -0.90 -1.98
CA ASN A 257 -2.41 -0.90 -0.59
C ASN A 257 -1.16 -0.95 0.30
N ALA A 258 -0.75 0.20 0.83
CA ALA A 258 0.27 0.33 1.89
C ALA A 258 -0.32 0.93 3.17
N GLU A 259 -1.65 0.89 3.34
CA GLU A 259 -2.37 1.41 4.51
C GLU A 259 -2.45 0.43 5.69
N SER A 260 -1.85 -0.76 5.61
CA SER A 260 -2.00 -1.79 6.65
C SER A 260 -1.06 -1.68 7.86
N GLU A 261 -0.11 -0.74 7.89
CA GLU A 261 0.91 -0.71 8.96
C GLU A 261 0.79 0.46 9.95
N SER A 262 0.15 1.57 9.56
CA SER A 262 -0.01 2.75 10.44
C SER A 262 -1.05 2.57 11.57
N SER A 263 -1.93 1.57 11.46
CA SER A 263 -2.97 1.28 12.45
C SER A 263 -2.50 0.37 13.61
N LEU A 264 -1.22 -0.01 13.66
CA LEU A 264 -0.67 -0.91 14.68
C LEU A 264 0.18 -0.19 15.76
N LEU A 265 0.37 1.13 15.67
CA LEU A 265 1.11 1.90 16.68
C LEU A 265 0.18 2.40 17.81
N ILE A 266 0.41 1.90 19.02
CA ILE A 266 -0.35 2.23 20.24
C ILE A 266 -0.12 3.69 20.71
N ASN A 267 0.91 4.39 20.21
CA ASN A 267 1.22 5.78 20.61
C ASN A 267 0.47 6.89 19.86
N ALA A 268 -0.53 6.56 19.03
CA ALA A 268 -1.36 7.59 18.37
C ALA A 268 -2.11 8.52 19.34
N ARG A 269 -2.16 8.19 20.65
CA ARG A 269 -2.80 9.02 21.68
C ARG A 269 -1.87 9.99 22.42
N VAL A 270 -0.55 9.84 22.34
CA VAL A 270 0.40 10.72 23.07
C VAL A 270 0.83 11.91 22.20
N VAL A 271 0.91 11.72 20.88
CA VAL A 271 1.35 12.76 19.93
C VAL A 271 0.35 13.93 19.83
N THR A 272 -0.93 13.73 20.17
CA THR A 272 -1.94 14.80 20.11
C THR A 272 -1.84 15.81 21.27
N SER A 273 -1.34 15.41 22.44
CA SER A 273 -1.27 16.30 23.61
C SER A 273 -0.07 17.26 23.55
N GLU A 274 1.06 16.82 23.01
CA GLU A 274 2.26 17.68 22.88
C GLU A 274 2.10 18.70 21.75
N TRP A 275 1.42 18.35 20.66
CA TRP A 275 1.11 19.30 19.58
C TRP A 275 0.18 20.44 20.03
N SER A 276 -0.75 20.16 20.95
CA SER A 276 -1.66 21.18 21.49
C SER A 276 -0.96 22.17 22.45
N ALA A 277 0.25 21.86 22.92
CA ALA A 277 1.02 22.72 23.83
C ALA A 277 1.99 23.67 23.09
N LEU A 278 2.23 23.46 21.80
CA LEU A 278 3.13 24.27 20.97
C LEU A 278 2.41 25.43 20.23
N GLU A 279 1.08 25.57 20.38
CA GLU A 279 0.29 26.68 19.85
C GLU A 279 -0.11 27.74 20.91
N LYS A 280 0.66 27.89 21.98
CA LYS A 280 0.63 29.06 22.87
C LYS A 280 2.04 29.54 23.21
#